data_AF-A0A956MHP7-F1
#
_entry.id   AF-A0A956MHP7-F1
#
_cell.length_a   1.000
_cell.length_b   1.000
_cell.length_c   1.000
_cell.angle_alpha   90.00
_cell.angle_beta   90.00
_cell.angle_gamma   90.00
#
_symmetry.space_group_name_H-M   'P 1'
#
loop_
_entity.id
_entity.type
_entity.pdbx_description
1 polymer ?
#
loop_
_entity_poly.entity_id
_entity_poly.type
_entity_poly.pdbx_seq_one_letter_code
_entity_poly.pdbx_strand_id
1 'polypeptide(L)'
;MIGTQGTRRGRIARWTTAAAVVTCAGGIGACDSLLEVENPGAVEAADLENPALAQTIVNGALGQFECAYTSYVASTSLLADETINSSGWLNINGWGWRGLELETITGSCPTARNATGLGAYTPLQQAVYVTGEGRRLIESFPEAEVNGDKGEMLALLEIYG
;
A
#
# COMPACT_ATOMS: atom_id res chain seq x y z
N MET A 1 -62.13 14.00 -54.80
CA MET A 1 -61.26 14.92 -54.07
C MET A 1 -60.88 14.25 -52.76
N ILE A 2 -59.69 13.63 -52.67
CA ILE A 2 -59.20 12.97 -51.45
C ILE A 2 -57.92 13.70 -51.06
N GLY A 3 -57.97 14.46 -49.96
CA GLY A 3 -56.88 15.24 -49.42
C GLY A 3 -55.98 14.41 -48.51
N THR A 4 -54.68 14.62 -48.66
CA THR A 4 -53.56 13.89 -48.09
C THR A 4 -53.30 14.24 -46.61
N GLN A 5 -53.38 13.25 -45.71
CA GLN A 5 -52.74 13.29 -44.40
C GLN A 5 -51.39 12.55 -44.50
N GLY A 6 -50.25 13.22 -44.30
CA GLY A 6 -48.99 12.48 -44.23
C GLY A 6 -47.69 13.27 -44.26
N THR A 7 -47.46 14.24 -43.36
CA THR A 7 -46.11 14.86 -43.25
C THR A 7 -45.64 15.20 -41.83
N ARG A 8 -46.47 15.09 -40.79
CA ARG A 8 -46.08 15.53 -39.42
C ARG A 8 -45.24 14.52 -38.61
N ARG A 9 -45.23 13.22 -38.96
CA ARG A 9 -44.55 12.17 -38.17
C ARG A 9 -43.02 12.13 -38.33
N GLY A 10 -42.47 12.53 -39.47
CA GLY A 10 -41.03 12.36 -39.77
C GLY A 10 -40.08 13.36 -39.10
N ARG A 11 -40.53 14.59 -38.82
CA ARG A 11 -39.70 15.61 -38.15
C ARG A 11 -39.53 15.33 -36.65
N ILE A 12 -40.57 14.81 -35.99
CA ILE A 12 -40.54 14.52 -34.55
C ILE A 12 -39.58 13.36 -34.27
N ALA A 13 -39.59 12.30 -35.10
CA ALA A 13 -38.73 11.12 -34.91
C ALA A 13 -37.22 11.39 -35.10
N ARG A 14 -36.85 12.37 -35.93
CA ARG A 14 -35.45 12.81 -36.12
C ARG A 14 -34.94 13.67 -34.97
N TRP A 15 -35.82 14.42 -34.32
CA TRP A 15 -35.45 15.26 -33.18
C TRP A 15 -35.35 14.44 -31.88
N THR A 16 -36.18 13.41 -31.72
CA THR A 16 -36.10 12.49 -30.55
C THR A 16 -34.84 11.61 -30.58
N THR A 17 -34.41 11.18 -31.77
CA THR A 17 -33.17 10.38 -31.92
C THR A 17 -31.91 11.19 -31.70
N ALA A 18 -31.85 12.44 -32.18
CA ALA A 18 -30.74 13.34 -31.90
C ALA A 18 -30.63 13.70 -30.40
N ALA A 19 -31.77 13.95 -29.74
CA ALA A 19 -31.80 14.25 -28.31
C ALA A 19 -31.32 13.05 -27.46
N ALA A 20 -31.71 11.82 -27.81
CA ALA A 20 -31.29 10.62 -27.08
C ALA A 20 -29.77 10.39 -27.16
N VAL A 21 -29.14 10.66 -28.30
CA VAL A 21 -27.69 10.50 -28.49
C VAL A 21 -26.91 11.55 -27.67
N VAL A 22 -27.39 12.79 -27.62
CA VAL A 22 -26.76 13.86 -26.82
C VAL A 22 -26.87 13.57 -25.32
N THR A 23 -28.00 13.05 -24.83
CA THR A 23 -28.17 12.68 -23.41
C THR A 23 -27.28 11.50 -23.01
N CYS A 24 -27.15 10.47 -23.86
CA CYS A 24 -26.24 9.35 -23.59
C CYS A 24 -24.77 9.75 -23.64
N ALA A 25 -24.36 10.63 -24.56
CA ALA A 25 -22.99 11.12 -24.64
C ALA A 25 -22.62 12.03 -23.45
N GLY A 26 -23.57 12.86 -22.97
CA GLY A 26 -23.38 13.69 -21.78
C GLY A 26 -23.27 12.89 -20.47
N GLY A 27 -23.85 11.69 -20.41
CA GLY A 27 -23.78 10.82 -19.23
C GLY A 27 -22.41 10.17 -19.02
N ILE A 28 -21.61 9.98 -20.07
CA ILE A 28 -20.30 9.29 -19.96
C ILE A 28 -19.24 10.22 -19.38
N GLY A 29 -19.25 11.52 -19.73
CA GLY A 29 -18.30 12.50 -19.19
C GLY A 29 -18.60 12.98 -17.76
N ALA A 30 -19.75 12.61 -17.19
CA ALA A 30 -20.13 12.94 -15.81
C ALA A 30 -19.80 11.81 -14.81
N CYS A 31 -19.22 10.70 -15.26
CA CYS A 31 -18.90 9.55 -14.41
C CYS A 31 -17.45 9.53 -13.90
N ASP A 32 -16.58 10.45 -14.33
CA ASP A 32 -15.19 10.52 -13.84
C ASP A 32 -15.14 10.73 -12.31
N SER A 33 -15.94 11.65 -11.77
CA SER A 33 -16.01 11.90 -10.32
C SER A 33 -16.84 10.88 -9.55
N LEU A 34 -17.52 9.95 -10.23
CA LEU A 34 -18.32 8.91 -9.57
C LEU A 34 -17.46 7.70 -9.16
N LEU A 35 -16.30 7.53 -9.80
CA LEU A 35 -15.33 6.47 -9.51
C LEU A 35 -14.13 6.96 -8.69
N GLU A 36 -14.08 8.25 -8.40
CA GLU A 36 -13.08 8.84 -7.51
C GLU A 36 -13.45 8.48 -6.06
N VAL A 37 -12.62 7.64 -5.43
CA VAL A 37 -12.84 7.15 -4.07
C VAL A 37 -11.74 7.69 -3.18
N GLU A 38 -12.09 8.67 -2.34
CA GLU A 38 -11.23 9.09 -1.25
C GLU A 38 -11.16 7.98 -0.19
N ASN A 39 -9.96 7.47 0.09
CA ASN A 39 -9.72 6.58 1.22
C ASN A 39 -9.02 7.36 2.34
N PRO A 40 -9.75 8.00 3.26
CA PRO A 40 -9.15 8.83 4.31
C PRO A 40 -8.28 8.03 5.30
N GLY A 41 -8.30 6.70 5.23
CA GLY A 41 -7.47 5.81 6.05
C GLY A 41 -6.15 5.39 5.38
N ALA A 42 -5.92 5.76 4.12
CA ALA A 42 -4.67 5.49 3.41
C ALA A 42 -3.88 6.78 3.20
N VAL A 43 -2.56 6.64 3.11
CA VAL A 43 -1.67 7.72 2.67
C VAL A 43 -1.51 7.58 1.17
N GLU A 44 -1.85 8.61 0.41
CA GLU A 44 -1.67 8.60 -1.03
C GLU A 44 -0.19 8.80 -1.38
N ALA A 45 0.25 8.24 -2.50
CA ALA A 45 1.66 8.31 -2.89
C ALA A 45 2.15 9.76 -3.07
N ALA A 46 1.29 10.65 -3.55
CA ALA A 46 1.60 12.07 -3.71
C ALA A 46 1.80 12.79 -2.37
N ASP A 47 1.15 12.34 -1.29
CA ASP A 47 1.31 12.95 0.03
C ASP A 47 2.72 12.73 0.59
N LEU A 48 3.38 11.64 0.19
CA LEU A 48 4.76 11.33 0.56
C LEU A 48 5.78 12.30 -0.07
N GLU A 49 5.39 13.11 -1.05
CA GLU A 49 6.25 14.12 -1.65
C GLU A 49 6.34 15.41 -0.81
N ASN A 50 5.63 15.47 0.32
CA ASN A 50 5.67 16.61 1.23
C ASN A 50 6.94 16.59 2.11
N PRO A 51 7.87 17.55 1.99
CA PRO A 51 9.10 17.60 2.78
C PRO A 51 8.86 17.68 4.30
N ALA A 52 7.71 18.21 4.73
CA ALA A 52 7.35 18.27 6.14
C ALA A 52 7.16 16.87 6.77
N LEU A 53 6.95 15.83 5.95
CA LEU A 53 6.80 14.44 6.39
C LEU A 53 8.13 13.66 6.45
N ALA A 54 9.28 14.28 6.17
CA ALA A 54 10.57 13.59 6.13
C ALA A 54 10.85 12.76 7.40
N GLN A 55 10.62 13.32 8.59
CA GLN A 55 10.78 12.57 9.85
C GLN A 55 9.80 11.40 9.97
N THR A 56 8.55 11.56 9.51
CA THR A 56 7.55 10.49 9.50
C THR A 56 7.98 9.36 8.58
N ILE A 57 8.55 9.68 7.41
CA ILE A 57 9.10 8.71 6.46
C ILE A 57 10.24 7.92 7.12
N VAL A 58 11.18 8.60 7.79
CA VAL A 58 12.26 7.94 8.54
C VAL A 58 11.69 7.01 9.61
N ASN A 59 10.75 7.49 10.43
CA ASN A 59 10.15 6.69 11.50
C ASN A 59 9.41 5.47 10.96
N GLY A 60 8.73 5.59 9.81
CA GLY A 60 8.07 4.48 9.13
C GLY A 60 9.06 3.42 8.66
N ALA A 61 10.18 3.84 8.06
CA ALA A 61 11.25 2.93 7.64
C ALA A 61 11.90 2.21 8.83
N LEU A 62 12.25 2.94 9.88
CA LEU A 62 12.80 2.37 11.13
C LEU A 62 11.82 1.38 11.76
N GLY A 63 10.53 1.72 11.84
CA GLY A 63 9.51 0.82 12.38
C GLY A 63 9.37 -0.47 11.57
N GLN A 64 9.49 -0.38 10.24
CA GLN A 64 9.48 -1.56 9.37
C GLN A 64 10.71 -2.45 9.64
N PHE A 65 11.88 -1.86 9.84
CA PHE A 65 13.07 -2.60 10.23
C PHE A 65 12.92 -3.25 11.61
N GLU A 66 12.47 -2.53 12.63
CA GLU A 66 12.30 -3.04 14.00
C GLU A 66 11.38 -4.26 14.03
N CYS A 67 10.30 -4.20 13.26
CA CYS A 67 9.41 -5.33 13.07
C CYS A 67 10.13 -6.52 12.41
N ALA A 68 10.85 -6.29 11.31
CA ALA A 68 11.60 -7.33 10.63
C ALA A 68 12.66 -7.97 11.52
N TYR A 69 13.38 -7.17 12.30
CA TYR A 69 14.39 -7.60 13.24
C TYR A 69 13.80 -8.48 14.35
N THR A 70 12.65 -8.08 14.89
CA THR A 70 11.94 -8.89 15.90
C THR A 70 11.57 -10.26 15.35
N SER A 71 11.01 -10.33 14.15
CA SER A 71 10.67 -11.60 13.50
C SER A 71 11.92 -12.44 13.19
N TYR A 72 13.03 -11.81 12.78
CA TYR A 72 14.31 -12.48 12.57
C TYR A 72 14.85 -13.13 13.84
N VAL A 73 14.94 -12.39 14.94
CA VAL A 73 15.45 -12.91 16.22
C VAL A 73 14.58 -14.07 16.73
N ALA A 74 13.25 -13.93 16.68
CA ALA A 74 12.34 -14.98 17.11
C ALA A 74 12.48 -16.25 16.26
N SER A 75 12.50 -16.13 14.93
CA SER A 75 12.66 -17.27 14.03
C SER A 75 14.00 -17.95 14.16
N THR A 76 15.10 -17.19 14.19
CA THR A 76 16.45 -17.76 14.23
C THR A 76 16.78 -18.40 15.55
N SER A 77 16.34 -17.82 16.68
CA SER A 77 16.57 -18.42 18.01
C SER A 77 15.91 -19.80 18.15
N LEU A 78 14.71 -20.00 17.58
CA LEU A 78 14.04 -21.30 17.56
C LEU A 78 14.76 -22.30 16.63
N LEU A 79 15.18 -21.85 15.43
CA LEU A 79 15.87 -22.72 14.48
C LEU A 79 17.28 -23.11 14.93
N ALA A 80 17.96 -22.22 15.66
CA ALA A 80 19.26 -22.42 16.26
C ALA A 80 19.22 -23.19 17.59
N ASP A 81 18.02 -23.56 18.07
CA ASP A 81 17.81 -24.26 19.34
C ASP A 81 18.29 -23.46 20.57
N GLU A 82 18.34 -22.12 20.47
CA GLU A 82 18.62 -21.22 21.58
C GLU A 82 17.39 -21.03 22.48
N THR A 83 16.20 -21.20 21.90
CA THR A 83 14.92 -21.13 22.61
C THR A 83 14.07 -22.36 22.31
N ILE A 84 13.26 -22.77 23.28
CA ILE A 84 12.29 -23.85 23.12
C ILE A 84 10.90 -23.24 22.96
N ASN A 85 10.19 -23.62 21.90
CA ASN A 85 8.79 -23.24 21.75
C ASN A 85 7.92 -23.95 22.80
N SER A 86 7.28 -23.18 23.68
CA SER A 86 6.30 -23.67 24.66
C SER A 86 4.85 -23.39 24.26
N SER A 87 4.59 -22.83 23.07
CA SER A 87 3.25 -22.47 22.62
C SER A 87 2.54 -23.67 22.00
N GLY A 88 1.20 -23.72 22.13
CA GLY A 88 0.35 -24.69 21.45
C GLY A 88 -0.10 -24.28 20.04
N TRP A 89 0.36 -23.15 19.52
CA TRP A 89 -0.09 -22.62 18.23
C TRP A 89 0.57 -23.37 17.07
N LEU A 90 -0.24 -23.83 16.11
CA LEU A 90 0.25 -24.63 14.99
C LEU A 90 1.34 -23.92 14.18
N ASN A 91 1.16 -22.62 13.93
CA ASN A 91 2.07 -21.81 13.12
C ASN A 91 3.42 -21.50 13.81
N ILE A 92 3.52 -21.66 15.12
CA ILE A 92 4.80 -21.59 15.85
C ILE A 92 5.40 -22.98 16.01
N ASN A 93 4.56 -24.00 16.27
CA ASN A 93 5.04 -25.37 16.45
C ASN A 93 5.82 -25.88 15.24
N GLY A 94 5.39 -25.55 14.01
CA GLY A 94 6.12 -25.84 12.77
C GLY A 94 7.62 -25.51 12.80
N TRP A 95 8.00 -24.43 13.50
CA TRP A 95 9.38 -24.00 13.64
C TRP A 95 10.20 -24.87 14.61
N GLY A 96 9.57 -25.40 15.65
CA GLY A 96 10.23 -26.29 16.63
C GLY A 96 10.48 -27.70 16.09
N TRP A 97 9.46 -28.32 15.48
CA TRP A 97 9.60 -29.67 14.89
C TRP A 97 10.13 -29.66 13.44
N ARG A 98 10.39 -28.47 12.88
CA ARG A 98 10.93 -28.25 11.53
C ARG A 98 10.08 -28.90 10.43
N GLY A 99 8.80 -28.53 10.42
CA GLY A 99 7.81 -29.03 9.47
C GLY A 99 8.00 -28.52 8.03
N LEU A 100 7.31 -29.18 7.09
CA LEU A 100 7.31 -28.85 5.66
C LEU A 100 6.80 -27.43 5.38
N GLU A 101 5.98 -26.88 6.28
CA GLU A 101 5.44 -25.53 6.16
C GLU A 101 6.54 -24.46 6.11
N LEU A 102 7.71 -24.73 6.71
CA LEU A 102 8.86 -23.83 6.69
C LEU A 102 9.38 -23.54 5.28
N GLU A 103 9.09 -24.41 4.30
CA GLU A 103 9.46 -24.19 2.90
C GLU A 103 8.67 -23.06 2.24
N THR A 104 7.53 -22.67 2.83
CA THR A 104 6.61 -21.67 2.25
C THR A 104 6.35 -20.46 3.16
N ILE A 105 6.70 -20.54 4.45
CA ILE A 105 6.50 -19.42 5.39
C ILE A 105 7.60 -18.37 5.19
N THR A 106 7.21 -17.20 4.69
CA THR A 106 8.10 -16.07 4.48
C THR A 106 8.05 -15.02 5.60
N GLY A 107 7.00 -15.06 6.44
CA GLY A 107 6.76 -14.13 7.54
C GLY A 107 6.04 -12.85 7.13
N SER A 108 5.69 -12.02 8.12
CA SER A 108 5.07 -10.72 7.91
C SER A 108 5.31 -9.80 9.11
N CYS A 109 4.96 -8.52 8.96
CA CYS A 109 4.89 -7.58 10.06
C CYS A 109 3.49 -7.57 10.69
N PRO A 110 3.32 -8.10 11.91
CA PRO A 110 2.00 -8.19 12.51
C PRO A 110 1.50 -6.84 13.01
N THR A 111 0.24 -6.53 12.72
CA THR A 111 -0.45 -5.30 13.19
C THR A 111 -1.39 -5.57 14.38
N ALA A 112 -1.46 -6.82 14.86
CA ALA A 112 -2.34 -7.25 15.93
C ALA A 112 -1.60 -8.01 17.02
N ARG A 113 -2.04 -7.85 18.27
CA ARG A 113 -1.42 -8.46 19.47
C ARG A 113 -1.47 -9.98 19.50
N ASN A 114 -2.42 -10.60 18.80
CA ASN A 114 -2.59 -12.05 18.76
C ASN A 114 -1.90 -12.70 17.54
N ALA A 115 -1.06 -11.96 16.82
CA ALA A 115 -0.31 -12.52 15.72
C ALA A 115 0.74 -13.50 16.24
N THR A 116 0.76 -14.68 15.65
CA THR A 116 1.62 -15.81 16.05
C THR A 116 2.55 -16.23 14.90
N GLY A 117 2.56 -15.47 13.80
CA GLY A 117 3.38 -15.76 12.63
C GLY A 117 4.85 -15.50 12.90
N LEU A 118 5.69 -16.44 12.46
CA LEU A 118 7.14 -16.30 12.40
C LEU A 118 7.59 -16.24 10.94
N GLY A 119 8.87 -15.95 10.73
CA GLY A 119 9.50 -15.82 9.42
C GLY A 119 10.02 -14.40 9.22
N ALA A 120 11.21 -14.31 8.62
CA ALA A 120 11.94 -13.06 8.53
C ALA A 120 12.12 -12.56 7.10
N TYR A 121 11.95 -13.43 6.10
CA TYR A 121 12.30 -13.10 4.72
C TYR A 121 11.49 -11.91 4.20
N THR A 122 10.16 -12.00 4.17
CA THR A 122 9.30 -10.92 3.69
C THR A 122 9.51 -9.60 4.44
N PRO A 123 9.45 -9.57 5.79
CA PRO A 123 9.58 -8.30 6.50
C PRO A 123 10.98 -7.68 6.33
N LEU A 124 12.05 -8.48 6.21
CA LEU A 124 13.39 -7.96 5.88
C LEU A 124 13.45 -7.36 4.47
N GLN A 125 12.88 -8.04 3.47
CA GLN A 125 12.82 -7.48 2.11
C GLN A 125 12.01 -6.18 2.06
N GLN A 126 10.91 -6.12 2.80
CA GLN A 126 10.11 -4.90 2.94
C GLN A 126 10.89 -3.78 3.64
N ALA A 127 11.65 -4.08 4.69
CA ALA A 127 12.48 -3.09 5.38
C ALA A 127 13.53 -2.47 4.46
N VAL A 128 14.24 -3.30 3.66
CA VAL A 128 15.19 -2.82 2.65
C VAL A 128 14.49 -1.91 1.64
N TYR A 129 13.34 -2.34 1.11
CA TYR A 129 12.59 -1.55 0.13
C TYR A 129 12.11 -0.21 0.70
N VAL A 130 11.45 -0.23 1.86
CA VAL A 130 10.88 0.98 2.48
C VAL A 130 11.97 1.97 2.87
N THR A 131 13.10 1.47 3.37
CA THR A 131 14.24 2.32 3.72
C THR A 131 14.88 2.94 2.47
N GLY A 132 15.05 2.17 1.41
CA GLY A 132 15.54 2.67 0.12
C GLY A 132 14.62 3.71 -0.51
N GLU A 133 13.31 3.49 -0.49
CA GLU A 133 12.33 4.46 -0.98
C GLU A 133 12.27 5.71 -0.11
N GLY A 134 12.34 5.56 1.22
CA GLY A 134 12.43 6.68 2.14
C GLY A 134 13.65 7.56 1.86
N ARG A 135 14.80 6.93 1.58
CA ARG A 135 16.03 7.65 1.22
C ARG A 135 15.84 8.41 -0.10
N ARG A 136 15.31 7.74 -1.13
CA ARG A 136 15.02 8.34 -2.45
C ARG A 136 14.11 9.57 -2.35
N LEU A 137 13.07 9.51 -1.51
CA LEU A 137 12.15 10.63 -1.28
C LEU A 137 12.86 11.77 -0.54
N ILE A 138 13.55 11.50 0.56
CA ILE A 138 14.21 12.55 1.35
C ILE A 138 15.35 13.22 0.57
N GLU A 139 16.07 12.48 -0.27
CA GLU A 139 17.08 13.03 -1.17
C GLU A 139 16.51 14.10 -2.11
N SER A 140 15.28 13.91 -2.63
CA SER A 140 14.66 14.85 -3.56
C SER A 140 14.15 16.14 -2.91
N PHE A 141 13.92 16.14 -1.59
CA PHE A 141 13.39 17.31 -0.88
C PHE A 141 14.39 18.47 -0.81
N PRO A 142 13.94 19.74 -1.01
CA PRO A 142 14.77 20.91 -0.75
C PRO A 142 15.18 20.96 0.73
N GLU A 143 16.46 21.19 1.01
CA GLU A 143 17.00 21.17 2.37
C GLU A 143 16.31 22.19 3.30
N ALA A 144 15.93 23.36 2.75
CA ALA A 144 15.23 24.40 3.50
C ALA A 144 13.78 24.05 3.89
N GLU A 145 13.19 23.01 3.28
CA GLU A 145 11.80 22.59 3.51
C GLU A 145 11.70 21.36 4.42
N VAL A 146 12.83 20.69 4.70
CA VAL A 146 12.88 19.55 5.60
C VAL A 146 12.91 20.02 7.04
N ASN A 147 11.94 19.56 7.85
CA ASN A 147 11.94 19.82 9.28
C ASN A 147 12.95 18.93 10.00
N GLY A 148 14.15 19.45 10.25
CA GLY A 148 15.21 18.75 10.99
C GLY A 148 16.50 18.60 10.19
N ASP A 149 17.38 17.72 10.63
CA ASP A 149 18.66 17.47 9.96
C ASP A 149 18.49 16.42 8.86
N LYS A 150 18.42 16.88 7.60
CA LYS A 150 18.33 16.00 6.42
C LYS A 150 19.50 15.03 6.33
N GLY A 151 20.71 15.44 6.71
CA GLY A 151 21.89 14.59 6.68
C GLY A 151 21.78 13.43 7.67
N GLU A 152 21.32 13.71 8.88
CA GLU A 152 21.05 12.69 9.90
C GLU A 152 19.97 11.70 9.42
N MET A 153 18.88 12.19 8.82
CA MET A 153 17.82 11.34 8.28
C MET A 153 18.33 10.38 7.21
N LEU A 154 19.14 10.87 6.26
CA LEU A 154 19.73 10.03 5.21
C LEU A 154 20.74 9.03 5.78
N ALA A 155 21.54 9.43 6.77
CA ALA A 155 22.47 8.54 7.43
C ALA A 155 21.76 7.41 8.20
N LEU A 156 20.65 7.71 8.89
CA LEU A 156 19.84 6.70 9.56
C LEU A 156 19.26 5.70 8.56
N LEU A 157 18.70 6.18 7.45
CA LEU A 157 18.17 5.29 6.41
C LEU A 157 19.28 4.43 5.76
N GLU A 158 20.49 4.96 5.58
CA GLU A 158 21.62 4.16 5.09
C GLU A 158 22.01 3.03 6.05
N ILE A 159 21.97 3.27 7.36
CA ILE A 159 22.36 2.28 8.38
C ILE A 159 21.33 1.16 8.53
N TYR A 160 20.05 1.47 8.30
CA TYR A 160 18.93 0.54 8.52
C TYR A 160 18.45 -0.18 7.25
N GLY A 161 18.99 0.17 6.07
CA GLY A 161 18.65 -0.43 4.77
C GLY A 161 19.68 -1.45 4.30
#